data_AF-W3Y657-F1
#
_entry.id   AF-W3Y657-F1
#
_cell.length_a   1.000
_cell.length_b   1.000
_cell.length_c   1.000
_cell.angle_alpha   90.00
_cell.angle_beta   90.00
_cell.angle_gamma   90.00
#
_symmetry.space_group_name_H-M   'P 1'
#
loop_
_entity.id
_entity.type
_entity.pdbx_description
1 polymer ?
#
loop_
_entity_poly.entity_id
_entity_poly.type
_entity_poly.pdbx_seq_one_letter_code
_entity_poly.pdbx_strand_id
1 'polypeptide(L)'
;MAKRSDYITWDEYFMGVAILAAQRSKDPNTQVGACIVSNDNKILSIGYNGMPLNCSDDDFTWERETADDNKYFYTVHSELNAILNYRGGSLEGSKIYVTLFPCNECAKAIIQSGIKAVIYRDDLYKDTKEVKASKRMLKTAGVDIIEYQATGRTLNITL
;
A
#
# COMPACT_ATOMS: atom_id res chain seq x y z
N MET A 1 1.80 -19.37 34.12
CA MET A 1 2.71 -19.10 32.99
C MET A 1 2.71 -17.60 32.72
N ALA A 2 3.87 -17.01 32.39
CA ALA A 2 3.97 -15.59 32.09
C ALA A 2 3.70 -15.30 30.59
N LYS A 3 3.31 -14.06 30.28
CA LYS A 3 3.12 -13.60 28.90
C LYS A 3 4.46 -13.68 28.14
N ARG A 4 4.43 -14.14 26.89
CA ARG A 4 5.59 -14.09 25.98
C ARG A 4 6.08 -12.65 25.78
N SER A 5 7.38 -12.47 25.57
CA SER A 5 8.00 -11.16 25.28
C SER A 5 8.51 -11.03 23.85
N ASP A 6 8.50 -12.12 23.08
CA ASP A 6 9.08 -12.23 21.73
C ASP A 6 8.06 -12.05 20.60
N TYR A 7 6.80 -11.72 20.92
CA TYR A 7 5.75 -11.46 19.94
C TYR A 7 5.97 -10.13 19.21
N ILE A 8 5.47 -10.04 17.98
CA ILE A 8 5.58 -8.85 17.14
C ILE A 8 4.60 -7.75 17.57
N THR A 9 4.95 -6.50 17.32
CA THR A 9 4.06 -5.36 17.52
C THR A 9 3.00 -5.29 16.43
N TRP A 10 1.99 -4.43 16.63
CA TRP A 10 0.96 -4.18 15.62
C TRP A 10 1.55 -3.58 14.33
N ASP A 11 2.47 -2.64 14.42
CA ASP A 11 3.08 -2.03 13.23
C ASP A 11 3.96 -3.05 12.48
N GLU A 12 4.72 -3.89 13.20
CA GLU A 12 5.47 -5.01 12.59
C GLU A 12 4.52 -5.97 11.87
N TYR A 13 3.37 -6.29 12.48
CA TYR A 13 2.38 -7.16 11.88
C TYR A 13 1.75 -6.56 10.61
N PHE A 14 1.23 -5.33 10.67
CA PHE A 14 0.53 -4.72 9.54
C PHE A 14 1.45 -4.37 8.38
N MET A 15 2.66 -3.86 8.67
CA MET A 15 3.67 -3.66 7.63
C MET A 15 4.15 -5.01 7.08
N GLY A 16 4.30 -6.03 7.93
CA GLY A 16 4.60 -7.40 7.50
C GLY A 16 3.56 -7.98 6.55
N VAL A 17 2.27 -7.75 6.81
CA VAL A 17 1.18 -8.13 5.90
C VAL A 17 1.25 -7.38 4.58
N ALA A 18 1.53 -6.08 4.58
CA ALA A 18 1.71 -5.31 3.34
C ALA A 18 2.91 -5.83 2.53
N ILE A 19 4.04 -6.15 3.18
CA ILE A 19 5.22 -6.76 2.54
C ILE A 19 4.88 -8.13 1.94
N LEU A 20 4.15 -8.97 2.68
CA LEU A 20 3.71 -10.28 2.19
C LEU A 20 2.75 -10.15 1.01
N ALA A 21 1.82 -9.18 1.06
CA ALA A 21 0.91 -8.90 -0.05
C ALA A 21 1.67 -8.47 -1.31
N ALA A 22 2.73 -7.67 -1.18
CA ALA A 22 3.58 -7.27 -2.30
C ALA A 22 4.15 -8.48 -3.06
N GLN A 23 4.41 -9.61 -2.40
CA GLN A 23 4.90 -10.85 -3.03
C GLN A 23 3.90 -11.46 -4.03
N ARG A 24 2.64 -11.01 -4.06
CA ARG A 24 1.66 -11.40 -5.08
C ARG A 24 1.73 -10.59 -6.38
N SER A 25 2.43 -9.45 -6.36
CA SER A 25 2.62 -8.62 -7.56
C SER A 25 3.42 -9.38 -8.60
N LYS A 26 2.97 -9.32 -9.86
CA LYS A 26 3.69 -9.88 -11.01
C LYS A 26 4.53 -8.85 -11.75
N ASP A 27 4.53 -7.59 -11.31
CA ASP A 27 5.39 -6.57 -11.91
C ASP A 27 6.85 -6.95 -11.69
N PRO A 28 7.68 -7.08 -12.75
CA PRO A 28 9.08 -7.49 -12.58
C PRO A 28 9.98 -6.41 -11.96
N ASN A 29 9.51 -5.16 -11.89
CA ASN A 29 10.34 -4.02 -11.49
C ASN A 29 10.05 -3.54 -10.07
N THR A 30 8.78 -3.52 -9.67
CA THR A 30 8.37 -2.88 -8.43
C THR A 30 7.15 -3.59 -7.86
N GLN A 31 7.33 -4.22 -6.71
CA GLN A 31 6.27 -4.92 -6.00
C GLN A 31 5.86 -4.10 -4.79
N VAL A 32 4.64 -3.57 -4.82
CA VAL A 32 4.07 -2.73 -3.76
C VAL A 32 2.88 -3.44 -3.16
N GLY A 33 2.79 -3.43 -1.83
CA GLY A 33 1.65 -3.96 -1.09
C GLY A 33 1.09 -2.92 -0.13
N ALA A 34 -0.21 -3.07 0.14
CA ALA A 34 -0.97 -2.20 1.02
C ALA A 34 -1.88 -3.03 1.93
N CYS A 35 -2.03 -2.58 3.18
CA CYS A 35 -2.89 -3.18 4.20
C CYS A 35 -3.68 -2.07 4.89
N ILE A 36 -5.01 -2.09 4.75
CA ILE A 36 -5.90 -1.15 5.41
C ILE A 36 -6.40 -1.76 6.71
N VAL A 37 -6.33 -0.98 7.78
CA VAL A 37 -6.57 -1.42 9.15
C VAL A 37 -7.49 -0.43 9.86
N SER A 38 -8.48 -0.95 10.57
CA SER A 38 -9.37 -0.15 11.41
C SER A 38 -8.68 0.40 12.67
N ASN A 39 -9.37 1.29 13.38
CA ASN A 39 -8.89 1.85 14.65
C ASN A 39 -8.80 0.82 15.79
N ASP A 40 -9.55 -0.27 15.71
CA ASP A 40 -9.47 -1.41 16.62
C ASP A 40 -8.49 -2.50 16.15
N ASN A 41 -7.55 -2.15 15.27
CA ASN A 41 -6.46 -3.02 14.79
C ASN A 41 -6.95 -4.30 14.10
N LYS A 42 -8.03 -4.19 13.31
CA LYS A 42 -8.51 -5.27 12.43
C LYS A 42 -8.14 -4.95 11.00
N ILE A 43 -7.62 -5.94 10.29
CA ILE A 43 -7.39 -5.81 8.84
C ILE A 43 -8.75 -5.73 8.15
N LEU A 44 -8.97 -4.64 7.43
CA LEU A 44 -10.18 -4.40 6.66
C LEU A 44 -10.01 -4.89 5.22
N SER A 45 -8.86 -4.60 4.61
CA SER A 45 -8.58 -4.94 3.23
C SER A 45 -7.08 -4.97 2.94
N ILE A 46 -6.70 -5.67 1.88
CA ILE A 46 -5.32 -5.83 1.43
C ILE A 46 -5.28 -5.63 -0.09
N GLY A 47 -4.19 -5.05 -0.60
CA GLY A 47 -3.94 -4.85 -2.02
C GLY A 47 -2.47 -5.02 -2.38
N TYR A 48 -2.23 -5.29 -3.66
CA TYR A 48 -0.90 -5.28 -4.28
C TYR A 48 -1.05 -4.68 -5.70
N ASN A 49 0.04 -4.19 -6.29
CA ASN A 49 -0.02 -3.66 -7.64
C ASN A 49 -0.14 -4.77 -8.70
N GLY A 50 -1.01 -4.58 -9.69
CA GLY A 50 -1.25 -5.56 -10.76
C GLY A 50 -2.25 -5.07 -11.78
N MET A 51 -2.55 -5.89 -12.80
CA MET A 51 -3.58 -5.57 -13.78
C MET A 51 -4.99 -5.59 -13.15
N PRO A 52 -5.99 -4.95 -13.78
CA PRO A 52 -7.37 -4.97 -13.30
C PRO A 52 -7.94 -6.40 -13.23
N LEU A 53 -9.02 -6.58 -12.46
CA LEU A 53 -9.70 -7.87 -12.36
C LEU A 53 -10.10 -8.39 -13.75
N ASN A 54 -9.79 -9.66 -14.01
CA ASN A 54 -10.04 -10.37 -15.27
C ASN A 54 -9.25 -9.85 -16.49
N CYS A 55 -8.27 -8.97 -16.30
CA CYS A 55 -7.23 -8.67 -17.29
C CYS A 55 -6.03 -9.59 -17.02
N SER A 56 -5.70 -10.50 -17.95
CA SER A 56 -4.55 -11.39 -17.76
C SER A 56 -3.26 -10.59 -17.83
N ASP A 57 -2.31 -10.86 -16.92
CA ASP A 57 -0.98 -10.24 -16.97
C ASP A 57 -0.17 -10.68 -18.20
N ASP A 58 -0.64 -11.68 -18.95
CA ASP A 58 -0.07 -12.16 -20.22
C ASP A 58 -0.59 -11.37 -21.44
N ASP A 59 -1.71 -10.67 -21.28
CA ASP A 59 -2.37 -9.92 -22.37
C ASP A 59 -1.85 -8.47 -22.47
N PHE A 60 -1.13 -7.98 -21.45
CA PHE A 60 -0.70 -6.59 -21.32
C PHE A 60 0.81 -6.48 -21.08
N THR A 61 1.40 -5.39 -21.55
CA THR A 61 2.82 -5.12 -21.40
C THR A 61 3.22 -4.73 -19.97
N TRP A 62 4.42 -5.16 -19.57
CA TRP A 62 5.09 -4.72 -18.34
C TRP A 62 6.20 -3.69 -18.61
N GLU A 63 6.34 -3.23 -19.86
CA GLU A 63 7.31 -2.23 -20.25
C GLU A 63 6.99 -0.84 -19.66
N ARG A 64 8.04 -0.03 -19.49
CA ARG A 64 7.99 1.32 -18.92
C ARG A 64 7.92 2.39 -20.02
N GLU A 65 8.02 3.66 -19.63
CA GLU A 65 7.81 4.90 -20.43
C GLU A 65 8.49 4.97 -21.80
N THR A 66 9.44 4.08 -22.11
CA THR A 66 10.15 4.04 -23.38
C THR A 66 9.33 3.44 -24.54
N ALA A 67 8.14 2.93 -24.27
CA ALA A 67 7.25 2.32 -25.27
C ALA A 67 5.95 3.13 -25.45
N ASP A 68 5.43 3.15 -26.68
CA ASP A 68 4.15 3.79 -27.05
C ASP A 68 2.97 3.19 -26.26
N ASP A 69 3.05 1.89 -25.97
CA ASP A 69 2.19 1.18 -25.03
C ASP A 69 3.01 0.79 -23.80
N ASN A 70 2.56 1.17 -22.60
CA ASN A 70 3.31 0.92 -21.37
C ASN A 70 2.39 0.55 -20.20
N LYS A 71 2.97 -0.12 -19.20
CA LYS A 71 2.21 -0.68 -18.07
C LYS A 71 1.42 0.36 -17.27
N TYR A 72 1.87 1.62 -17.26
CA TYR A 72 1.27 2.66 -16.41
C TYR A 72 -0.17 3.00 -16.81
N PHE A 73 -0.58 2.65 -18.04
CA PHE A 73 -1.97 2.77 -18.48
C PHE A 73 -2.91 1.73 -17.86
N TYR A 74 -2.39 0.56 -17.51
CA TYR A 74 -3.20 -0.60 -17.12
C TYR A 74 -3.07 -0.96 -15.65
N THR A 75 -1.88 -0.80 -15.07
CA THR A 75 -1.62 -1.25 -13.71
C THR A 75 -2.40 -0.46 -12.68
N VAL A 76 -3.09 -1.17 -11.80
CA VAL A 76 -3.73 -0.61 -10.61
C VAL A 76 -2.74 -0.69 -9.45
N HIS A 77 -2.56 0.43 -8.76
CA HIS A 77 -1.66 0.52 -7.62
C HIS A 77 -2.20 -0.25 -6.40
N SER A 78 -1.30 -0.63 -5.49
CA SER A 78 -1.63 -1.44 -4.31
C SER A 78 -2.67 -0.78 -3.40
N GLU A 79 -2.59 0.54 -3.24
CA GLU A 79 -3.44 1.35 -2.37
C GLU A 79 -4.85 1.41 -2.93
N LEU A 80 -4.95 1.63 -4.25
CA LEU A 80 -6.24 1.65 -4.94
C LEU A 80 -6.87 0.25 -4.95
N ASN A 81 -6.09 -0.80 -5.19
CA ASN A 81 -6.58 -2.17 -5.06
C ASN A 81 -7.05 -2.47 -3.63
N ALA A 82 -6.32 -2.05 -2.60
CA ALA A 82 -6.74 -2.25 -1.21
C ALA A 82 -8.08 -1.54 -0.91
N ILE A 83 -8.27 -0.31 -1.40
CA ILE A 83 -9.53 0.43 -1.26
C ILE A 83 -10.66 -0.29 -2.01
N LEU A 84 -10.45 -0.65 -3.28
CA LEU A 84 -11.47 -1.26 -4.14
C LEU A 84 -11.80 -2.72 -3.77
N ASN A 85 -10.87 -3.43 -3.13
CA ASN A 85 -11.10 -4.77 -2.60
C ASN A 85 -12.00 -4.76 -1.37
N TYR A 86 -12.09 -3.63 -0.65
CA TYR A 86 -12.95 -3.53 0.51
C TYR A 86 -14.42 -3.53 0.07
N ARG A 87 -15.16 -4.58 0.49
CA ARG A 87 -16.60 -4.73 0.24
C ARG A 87 -17.45 -4.45 1.48
N GLY A 88 -16.81 -4.10 2.60
CA GLY A 88 -17.47 -3.72 3.84
C GLY A 88 -17.85 -2.23 3.86
N GLY A 89 -18.65 -1.80 4.83
CA GLY A 89 -19.26 -0.47 4.89
C GLY A 89 -18.33 0.71 4.58
N SER A 90 -17.57 1.19 5.58
CA SER A 90 -16.78 2.42 5.46
C SER A 90 -15.33 2.21 5.87
N LEU A 91 -14.42 2.87 5.14
CA LEU A 91 -13.00 3.02 5.50
C LEU A 91 -12.73 4.30 6.29
N GLU A 92 -13.76 5.10 6.60
CA GLU A 92 -13.62 6.36 7.34
C GLU A 92 -12.92 6.13 8.69
N GLY A 93 -11.90 6.95 8.96
CA GLY A 93 -11.12 6.87 10.19
C GLY A 93 -10.08 5.75 10.20
N SER A 94 -10.01 4.90 9.19
CA SER A 94 -9.03 3.81 9.13
C SER A 94 -7.61 4.32 8.78
N LYS A 95 -6.64 3.40 8.83
CA LYS A 95 -5.22 3.63 8.55
C LYS A 95 -4.77 2.69 7.44
N ILE A 96 -3.84 3.12 6.60
CA ILE A 96 -3.25 2.28 5.55
C ILE A 96 -1.74 2.15 5.75
N TYR A 97 -1.25 0.91 5.78
CA TYR A 97 0.17 0.57 5.74
C TYR A 97 0.54 0.26 4.30
N VAL A 98 1.58 0.90 3.78
CA VAL A 98 2.03 0.75 2.38
C VAL A 98 3.54 0.55 2.32
N THR A 99 4.01 -0.33 1.45
CA THR A 99 5.45 -0.57 1.31
C THR A 99 6.19 0.58 0.61
N LEU A 100 5.48 1.39 -0.19
CA LEU A 100 6.03 2.55 -0.88
C LEU A 100 5.07 3.74 -0.75
N PHE A 101 5.60 4.95 -0.60
CA PHE A 101 4.81 6.17 -0.46
C PHE A 101 3.85 6.37 -1.65
N PRO A 102 2.57 6.71 -1.39
CA PRO A 102 1.55 6.74 -2.44
C PRO A 102 1.73 7.89 -3.43
N CYS A 103 1.44 7.62 -4.70
CA CYS A 103 1.38 8.66 -5.74
C CYS A 103 0.19 9.62 -5.50
N ASN A 104 0.11 10.70 -6.27
CA ASN A 104 -0.96 11.69 -6.14
C ASN A 104 -2.36 11.10 -6.42
N GLU A 105 -2.50 10.17 -7.36
CA GLU A 105 -3.80 9.54 -7.63
C GLU A 105 -4.25 8.63 -6.48
N CYS A 106 -3.33 7.85 -5.91
CA CYS A 106 -3.62 7.05 -4.72
C CYS A 106 -3.94 7.94 -3.51
N ALA A 107 -3.25 9.07 -3.34
CA ALA A 107 -3.58 10.03 -2.30
C ALA A 107 -5.01 10.58 -2.42
N LYS A 108 -5.49 10.89 -3.64
CA LYS A 108 -6.89 11.29 -3.84
C LYS A 108 -7.85 10.20 -3.36
N ALA A 109 -7.60 8.94 -3.73
CA ALA A 109 -8.43 7.82 -3.33
C ALA A 109 -8.41 7.58 -1.80
N ILE A 110 -7.23 7.68 -1.17
CA ILE A 110 -7.05 7.60 0.29
C ILE A 110 -7.86 8.69 0.99
N ILE A 111 -7.78 9.93 0.52
CA ILE A 111 -8.52 11.06 1.11
C ILE A 111 -10.02 10.85 0.95
N GLN A 112 -10.48 10.52 -0.26
CA GLN A 112 -11.91 10.37 -0.56
C GLN A 112 -12.54 9.14 0.11
N SER A 113 -11.75 8.12 0.46
CA SER A 113 -12.21 6.95 1.21
C SER A 113 -12.27 7.17 2.72
N GLY A 114 -11.84 8.34 3.20
CA GLY A 114 -11.91 8.70 4.61
C GLY A 114 -10.76 8.15 5.48
N ILE A 115 -9.73 7.56 4.87
CA ILE A 115 -8.54 7.07 5.57
C ILE A 115 -7.80 8.26 6.19
N LYS A 116 -7.40 8.15 7.46
CA LYS A 116 -6.81 9.26 8.24
C LYS A 116 -5.32 9.13 8.51
N ALA A 117 -4.70 7.98 8.24
CA ALA A 117 -3.24 7.86 8.33
C ALA A 117 -2.67 6.96 7.23
N VAL A 118 -1.54 7.38 6.68
CA VAL A 118 -0.68 6.62 5.77
C VAL A 118 0.62 6.31 6.50
N ILE A 119 0.83 5.03 6.79
CA ILE A 119 2.07 4.51 7.35
C ILE A 119 2.86 3.90 6.19
N TYR A 120 3.95 4.53 5.77
CA TYR A 120 4.73 4.10 4.60
C TYR A 120 6.12 3.60 5.01
N ARG A 121 6.62 2.57 4.32
CA ARG A 121 7.99 2.06 4.55
C ARG A 121 9.03 2.86 3.79
N ASP A 122 8.91 2.88 2.45
CA ASP A 122 9.91 3.51 1.58
C ASP A 122 9.34 4.75 0.89
N ASP A 123 10.19 5.74 0.58
CA ASP A 123 9.85 6.95 -0.17
C ASP A 123 10.88 7.23 -1.26
N LEU A 124 11.03 6.25 -2.16
CA LEU A 124 12.03 6.26 -3.24
C LEU A 124 11.85 7.41 -4.23
N TYR A 125 10.62 7.90 -4.38
CA TYR A 125 10.23 8.91 -5.36
C TYR A 125 9.90 10.28 -4.73
N LYS A 126 10.39 10.55 -3.52
CA LYS A 126 10.09 11.76 -2.73
C LYS A 126 10.19 13.09 -3.48
N ASP A 127 11.07 13.15 -4.47
CA ASP A 127 11.40 14.35 -5.23
C ASP A 127 10.59 14.52 -6.52
N THR A 128 9.80 13.54 -6.92
CA THR A 128 8.95 13.63 -8.11
C THR A 128 7.77 14.57 -7.88
N LYS A 129 7.18 15.07 -8.97
CA LYS A 129 6.06 16.03 -8.90
C LYS A 129 4.83 15.37 -8.29
N GLU A 130 4.62 14.11 -8.59
CA GLU A 130 3.52 13.25 -8.16
C GLU A 130 3.58 13.06 -6.64
N VAL A 131 4.74 12.69 -6.09
CA VAL A 131 4.88 12.49 -4.64
C VAL A 131 4.82 13.82 -3.88
N LYS A 132 5.38 14.90 -4.43
CA LYS A 132 5.25 16.24 -3.84
C LYS A 132 3.78 16.69 -3.80
N ALA A 133 3.02 16.45 -4.86
CA ALA A 133 1.58 16.72 -4.89
C ALA A 133 0.81 15.83 -3.90
N SER A 134 1.15 14.54 -3.84
CA SER A 134 0.59 13.57 -2.88
C SER A 134 0.74 14.04 -1.43
N LYS A 135 1.98 14.34 -0.99
CA LYS A 135 2.28 14.87 0.34
C LYS A 135 1.49 16.14 0.66
N ARG A 136 1.42 17.07 -0.32
CA ARG A 136 0.65 18.32 -0.16
C ARG A 136 -0.84 18.04 0.03
N MET A 137 -1.44 17.16 -0.77
CA MET A 137 -2.87 16.82 -0.66
C MET A 137 -3.19 16.13 0.66
N LEU A 138 -2.43 15.08 1.01
CA LEU A 138 -2.62 14.33 2.27
C LEU A 138 -2.53 15.26 3.49
N LYS A 139 -1.49 16.09 3.56
CA LYS A 139 -1.32 17.06 4.65
C LYS A 139 -2.46 18.08 4.71
N THR A 140 -2.91 18.58 3.55
CA THR A 140 -4.00 19.56 3.48
C THR A 140 -5.33 18.96 3.92
N ALA A 141 -5.56 17.68 3.61
CA ALA A 141 -6.75 16.94 3.99
C ALA A 141 -6.75 16.44 5.45
N GLY A 142 -5.68 16.68 6.20
CA GLY A 142 -5.54 16.19 7.58
C GLY A 142 -5.33 14.68 7.67
N VAL A 143 -4.70 14.08 6.66
CA VAL A 143 -4.25 12.69 6.71
C VAL A 143 -2.82 12.65 7.25
N ASP A 144 -2.61 11.91 8.33
CA ASP A 144 -1.30 11.73 8.93
C ASP A 144 -0.38 10.95 7.99
N ILE A 145 0.86 11.41 7.86
CA ILE A 145 1.90 10.76 7.08
C ILE A 145 3.00 10.31 8.04
N ILE A 146 3.18 9.00 8.19
CA ILE A 146 4.06 8.41 9.20
C ILE A 146 5.03 7.46 8.51
N GLU A 147 6.32 7.72 8.66
CA GLU A 147 7.37 6.81 8.18
C GLU A 147 7.48 5.63 9.15
N TYR A 148 7.33 4.42 8.63
CA TYR A 148 7.46 3.18 9.40
C TYR A 148 8.90 2.98 9.85
N GLN A 149 9.08 2.85 11.16
CA GLN A 149 10.39 2.62 11.77
C GLN A 149 10.64 1.11 11.86
N ALA A 150 11.45 0.58 10.95
CA ALA A 150 11.80 -0.84 10.94
C ALA A 150 12.57 -1.23 12.21
N THR A 151 12.12 -2.27 12.91
CA THR A 151 12.74 -2.78 14.14
C THR A 151 14.01 -3.61 13.88
N GLY A 152 14.28 -3.94 12.62
CA GLY A 152 15.35 -4.88 12.24
C GLY A 152 15.03 -6.35 12.50
N ARG A 153 13.81 -6.68 12.98
CA ARG A 153 13.38 -8.07 13.19
C ARG A 153 13.18 -8.80 11.86
N THR A 154 13.70 -10.02 11.77
CA THR A 154 13.45 -10.94 10.66
C THR A 154 12.40 -11.97 11.04
N LEU A 155 11.41 -12.17 10.16
CA LEU A 155 10.40 -13.22 10.27
C LEU A 155 10.61 -14.22 9.13
N ASN A 156 10.62 -15.51 9.46
CA ASN A 156 10.70 -16.59 8.46
C ASN A 156 9.35 -17.30 8.39
N ILE A 157 8.82 -17.46 7.18
CA ILE A 157 7.58 -18.21 6.91
C ILE A 157 7.95 -19.36 5.99
N THR A 158 7.64 -20.58 6.41
CA THR A 158 7.74 -21.78 5.56
C THR A 158 6.35 -22.04 4.96
N LEU A 159 6.24 -21.98 3.64
CA LEU A 159 5.00 -22.19 2.87
C LEU A 159 4.87 -23.64 2.40
#